data_AF-A0A523M9G9-F1
#
_entry.id   AF-A0A523M9G9-F1
#
_cell.length_a   1.000
_cell.length_b   1.000
_cell.length_c   1.000
_cell.angle_alpha   90.00
_cell.angle_beta   90.00
_cell.angle_gamma   90.00
#
_symmetry.space_group_name_H-M   'P 1'
#
loop_
_entity.id
_entity.type
_entity.pdbx_description
1 polymer ?
#
loop_
_entity_poly.entity_id
_entity_poly.type
_entity_poly.pdbx_seq_one_letter_code
_entity_poly.pdbx_strand_id
1 'polypeptide(L)'
;MNYLNHKLIVAIFLLLIPFVAAAADPLPTTRLLEVVTESPSGEPLSAEQRSTPFLAHLGDLSEFGYVEEEYEMSGTGNIYDYVDNEAQSAEIFISESDVPFVTRMLIRRPENPADFNGTVYIEILNSTAHWDDDPIWRMSYPSFVKAGSAYVGITSDPLTVNFLRNHWGGPEVFFAGQRRYELAPRNRDRYKNLSMDRFGQVWDILSQGAALLKADDNPENPMLGFGVERIIQTGYSQSAGFQKTYANSMHSRDVEEYG
;
A
#
# COMPACT_ATOMS: atom_id res chain seq x y z
N MET A 1 -3.91 -59.94 58.08
CA MET A 1 -4.76 -59.38 56.99
C MET A 1 -4.33 -57.95 56.77
N ASN A 2 -3.50 -57.72 55.74
CA ASN A 2 -2.93 -56.42 55.41
C ASN A 2 -3.91 -55.65 54.53
N TYR A 3 -4.34 -54.47 54.95
CA TYR A 3 -5.04 -53.51 54.10
C TYR A 3 -4.00 -52.62 53.40
N LEU A 4 -3.82 -52.82 52.09
CA LEU A 4 -3.04 -51.93 51.23
C LEU A 4 -3.89 -50.70 50.88
N ASN A 5 -3.43 -49.52 51.31
CA ASN A 5 -3.90 -48.23 50.81
C ASN A 5 -3.45 -48.05 49.35
N HIS A 6 -4.38 -47.97 48.40
CA HIS A 6 -4.08 -47.50 47.04
C HIS A 6 -4.33 -45.99 46.96
N LYS A 7 -3.25 -45.21 46.95
CA LYS A 7 -3.29 -43.79 46.56
C LYS A 7 -3.25 -43.72 45.04
N LEU A 8 -4.35 -43.30 44.43
CA LEU A 8 -4.41 -42.98 43.01
C LEU A 8 -3.67 -41.65 42.77
N ILE A 9 -2.52 -41.70 42.10
CA ILE A 9 -1.81 -40.49 41.65
C ILE A 9 -2.30 -40.20 40.23
N VAL A 10 -3.09 -39.15 40.06
CA VAL A 10 -3.45 -38.62 38.75
C VAL A 10 -2.33 -37.68 38.32
N ALA A 11 -1.50 -38.11 37.37
CA ALA A 11 -0.50 -37.26 36.74
C ALA A 11 -1.19 -36.42 35.65
N ILE A 12 -1.32 -35.12 35.88
CA ILE A 12 -1.73 -34.15 34.87
C ILE A 12 -0.51 -33.88 34.00
N PHE A 13 -0.48 -34.41 32.78
CA PHE A 13 0.50 -34.02 31.77
C PHE A 13 0.04 -32.69 31.16
N LEU A 14 0.67 -31.59 31.58
CA LEU A 14 0.62 -30.32 30.87
C LEU A 14 1.38 -30.49 29.56
N LEU A 15 0.64 -30.65 28.46
CA LEU A 15 1.17 -30.58 27.11
C LEU A 15 1.50 -29.11 26.84
N LEU A 16 2.77 -28.74 27.02
CA LEU A 16 3.31 -27.48 26.52
C LEU A 16 3.32 -27.56 25.00
N ILE A 17 2.30 -26.99 24.35
CA ILE A 17 2.34 -26.71 22.92
C ILE A 17 3.28 -25.51 22.76
N PRO A 18 4.45 -25.65 22.10
CA PRO A 18 5.30 -24.51 21.84
C PRO A 18 4.53 -23.53 20.94
N PHE A 19 4.29 -22.34 21.46
CA PHE A 19 3.82 -21.21 20.66
C PHE A 19 5.00 -20.79 19.79
N VAL A 20 5.03 -21.26 18.55
CA VAL A 20 5.92 -20.67 17.55
C VAL A 20 5.26 -19.34 17.19
N ALA A 21 5.84 -18.23 17.64
CA ALA A 21 5.48 -16.94 17.09
C ALA A 21 5.70 -17.03 15.58
N ALA A 22 4.64 -16.86 14.79
CA ALA A 22 4.79 -16.69 13.35
C ALA A 22 5.74 -15.51 13.14
N ALA A 23 6.77 -15.70 12.33
CA ALA A 23 7.61 -14.59 11.92
C ALA A 23 6.72 -13.59 11.16
N ALA A 24 6.85 -12.29 11.43
CA ALA A 24 6.18 -11.25 10.67
C ALA A 24 6.49 -11.43 9.18
N ASP A 25 5.51 -11.14 8.33
CA ASP A 25 5.71 -11.21 6.88
C ASP A 25 6.84 -10.25 6.47
N PRO A 26 7.71 -10.66 5.53
CA PRO A 26 8.81 -9.82 5.11
C PRO A 26 8.29 -8.52 4.51
N LEU A 27 8.87 -7.39 4.92
CA LEU A 27 8.54 -6.08 4.36
C LEU A 27 8.86 -6.06 2.86
N PRO A 28 8.05 -5.36 2.04
CA PRO A 28 8.24 -5.28 0.61
C PRO A 28 9.51 -4.50 0.27
N THR A 29 10.04 -4.78 -0.91
CA THR A 29 11.10 -3.97 -1.52
C THR A 29 10.50 -2.84 -2.33
N THR A 30 11.26 -1.77 -2.53
CA THR A 30 10.84 -0.65 -3.36
C THR A 30 11.86 -0.29 -4.43
N ARG A 31 11.36 0.19 -5.57
CA ARG A 31 12.19 0.65 -6.68
C ARG A 31 11.63 1.96 -7.21
N LEU A 32 12.45 3.02 -7.17
CA LEU A 32 12.08 4.32 -7.70
C LEU A 32 11.74 4.21 -9.20
N LEU A 33 10.58 4.75 -9.57
CA LEU A 33 10.14 4.94 -10.95
C LEU A 33 10.48 6.37 -11.38
N GLU A 34 11.70 6.53 -11.86
CA GLU A 34 12.28 7.82 -12.25
C GLU A 34 11.33 8.68 -13.09
N VAL A 35 11.27 9.96 -12.74
CA VAL A 35 10.62 10.98 -13.56
C VAL A 35 11.60 11.38 -14.65
N VAL A 36 11.25 11.12 -15.91
CA VAL A 36 12.12 11.39 -17.06
C VAL A 36 11.33 12.23 -18.05
N THR A 37 11.64 13.52 -18.16
CA THR A 37 10.94 14.47 -19.06
C THR A 37 11.84 15.01 -20.16
N GLU A 38 13.16 14.88 -20.01
CA GLU A 38 14.17 15.41 -20.91
C GLU A 38 15.21 14.33 -21.26
N SER A 39 15.87 14.49 -22.41
CA SER A 39 17.01 13.66 -22.80
C SER A 39 18.26 14.01 -21.98
N PRO A 40 19.32 13.19 -22.02
CA PRO A 40 20.60 13.54 -21.38
C PRO A 40 21.23 14.86 -21.87
N SER A 41 20.79 15.39 -23.02
CA SER A 41 21.23 16.69 -23.53
C SER A 41 20.30 17.85 -23.13
N GLY A 42 19.27 17.61 -22.32
CA GLY A 42 18.30 18.61 -21.86
C GLY A 42 17.17 18.91 -22.85
N GLU A 43 17.00 18.09 -23.89
CA GLU A 43 15.92 18.30 -24.87
C GLU A 43 14.62 17.63 -24.40
N PRO A 44 13.46 18.29 -24.47
CA PRO A 44 12.19 17.70 -24.07
C PRO A 44 11.88 16.39 -24.84
N LEU A 45 11.46 15.37 -24.10
CA LEU A 45 11.09 14.08 -24.67
C LEU A 45 9.68 14.10 -25.29
N SER A 46 9.45 13.20 -26.25
CA SER A 46 8.09 12.95 -26.77
C SER A 46 7.15 12.46 -25.66
N ALA A 47 5.85 12.50 -25.93
CA ALA A 47 4.85 12.05 -24.99
C ALA A 47 5.00 10.57 -24.59
N GLU A 48 5.43 9.72 -25.51
CA GLU A 48 5.68 8.30 -25.36
C GLU A 48 7.03 7.99 -24.71
N GLN A 49 7.98 8.93 -24.77
CA GLN A 49 9.31 8.77 -24.17
C GLN A 49 9.34 9.27 -22.73
N ARG A 50 8.58 10.34 -22.42
CA ARG A 50 8.53 10.86 -21.06
C ARG A 50 7.89 9.87 -20.09
N SER A 51 8.50 9.72 -18.93
CA SER A 51 8.05 8.87 -17.83
C SER A 51 7.61 9.78 -16.69
N THR A 52 6.30 9.88 -16.47
CA THR A 52 5.72 10.70 -15.39
C THR A 52 4.66 9.87 -14.65
N PRO A 53 4.49 10.05 -13.34
CA PRO A 53 3.47 9.34 -12.57
C PRO A 53 2.06 9.52 -13.16
N PHE A 54 1.25 8.48 -13.00
CA PHE A 54 -0.20 8.58 -13.17
C PHE A 54 -0.74 9.22 -11.89
N LEU A 55 -1.59 10.24 -12.03
CA LEU A 55 -1.95 11.19 -10.96
C LEU A 55 -0.82 12.15 -10.56
N ALA A 56 0.16 12.42 -11.43
CA ALA A 56 1.15 13.46 -11.14
C ALA A 56 0.47 14.79 -10.73
N HIS A 57 1.01 15.46 -9.71
CA HIS A 57 0.45 16.72 -9.22
C HIS A 57 0.32 17.76 -10.35
N LEU A 58 -0.81 18.48 -10.37
CA LEU A 58 -1.03 19.57 -11.30
C LEU A 58 -0.39 20.85 -10.76
N GLY A 59 0.85 21.11 -11.18
CA GLY A 59 1.63 22.27 -10.74
C GLY A 59 3.07 21.86 -10.42
N ASP A 60 3.80 22.75 -9.78
CA ASP A 60 5.16 22.49 -9.31
C ASP A 60 5.17 22.42 -7.77
N LEU A 61 5.43 21.24 -7.22
CA LEU A 61 5.50 21.05 -5.77
C LEU A 61 6.73 21.70 -5.14
N SER A 62 7.77 21.98 -5.93
CA SER A 62 8.98 22.63 -5.42
C SER A 62 8.70 24.08 -4.97
N GLU A 63 7.66 24.71 -5.50
CA GLU A 63 7.16 26.02 -5.01
C GLU A 63 6.73 25.97 -3.53
N PHE A 64 6.46 24.77 -3.02
CA PHE A 64 6.10 24.51 -1.63
C PHE A 64 7.20 23.81 -0.82
N GLY A 65 8.39 23.58 -1.40
CA GLY A 65 9.44 22.78 -0.79
C GLY A 65 9.11 21.29 -0.71
N TYR A 66 8.27 20.80 -1.62
CA TYR A 66 7.84 19.40 -1.70
C TYR A 66 8.37 18.71 -2.96
N VAL A 67 8.53 17.40 -2.87
CA VAL A 67 8.84 16.51 -4.01
C VAL A 67 7.72 15.50 -4.22
N GLU A 68 7.57 15.02 -5.45
CA GLU A 68 6.73 13.88 -5.82
C GLU A 68 7.61 12.76 -6.38
N GLU A 69 7.56 11.60 -5.73
CA GLU A 69 8.30 10.41 -6.13
C GLU A 69 7.31 9.24 -6.25
N GLU A 70 7.57 8.33 -7.17
CA GLU A 70 6.75 7.13 -7.33
C GLU A 70 7.64 5.91 -7.24
N TYR A 71 7.23 4.93 -6.44
CA TYR A 71 7.96 3.70 -6.21
C TYR A 71 7.11 2.51 -6.63
N GLU A 72 7.72 1.58 -7.36
CA GLU A 72 7.21 0.23 -7.48
C GLU A 72 7.46 -0.49 -6.14
N MET A 73 6.43 -1.12 -5.58
CA MET A 73 6.50 -1.87 -4.34
C MET A 73 6.22 -3.34 -4.62
N SER A 74 7.15 -4.22 -4.25
CA SER A 74 7.08 -5.66 -4.54
C SER A 74 7.17 -6.49 -3.27
N GLY A 75 6.33 -7.51 -3.16
CA GLY A 75 6.29 -8.37 -2.00
C GLY A 75 5.35 -9.56 -2.17
N THR A 76 5.02 -10.19 -1.06
CA THR A 76 4.02 -11.25 -0.97
C THR A 76 2.98 -10.85 0.07
N GLY A 77 1.71 -11.09 -0.23
CA GLY A 77 0.61 -10.87 0.71
C GLY A 77 -0.30 -12.08 0.74
N ASN A 78 -1.09 -12.20 1.79
CA ASN A 78 -2.02 -13.29 1.97
C ASN A 78 -3.44 -12.89 1.57
N ILE A 79 -4.30 -13.90 1.40
CA ILE A 79 -5.74 -13.76 1.22
C ILE A 79 -6.41 -14.24 2.48
N TYR A 80 -7.43 -13.49 2.90
CA TYR A 80 -8.13 -13.71 4.16
C TYR A 80 -9.59 -14.04 3.89
N ASP A 81 -10.14 -14.90 4.74
CA ASP A 81 -11.58 -15.11 4.85
C ASP A 81 -12.00 -15.02 6.32
N TYR A 82 -13.28 -14.78 6.55
CA TYR A 82 -13.83 -14.71 7.90
C TYR A 82 -14.03 -16.11 8.45
N VAL A 83 -13.65 -16.31 9.72
CA VAL A 83 -13.88 -17.58 10.43
C VAL A 83 -15.37 -17.91 10.48
N ASP A 84 -16.21 -16.88 10.65
CA ASP A 84 -17.67 -16.98 10.57
C ASP A 84 -18.25 -15.75 9.84
N ASN A 85 -18.49 -15.94 8.54
CA ASN A 85 -19.03 -14.90 7.67
C ASN A 85 -20.53 -14.63 7.93
N GLU A 86 -21.29 -15.62 8.40
CA GLU A 86 -22.72 -15.44 8.71
C GLU A 86 -22.89 -14.57 9.97
N ALA A 87 -22.03 -14.78 10.97
CA ALA A 87 -22.02 -13.99 12.20
C ALA A 87 -21.37 -12.61 12.07
N GLN A 88 -20.80 -12.26 10.90
CA GLN A 88 -20.01 -11.05 10.70
C GLN A 88 -18.87 -10.91 11.72
N SER A 89 -18.20 -12.01 12.06
CA SER A 89 -17.05 -11.99 12.96
C SER A 89 -15.94 -11.12 12.37
N ALA A 90 -15.20 -10.40 13.22
CA ALA A 90 -13.98 -9.71 12.82
C ALA A 90 -12.77 -10.65 12.72
N GLU A 91 -12.92 -11.89 13.22
CA GLU A 91 -11.87 -12.90 13.21
C GLU A 91 -11.68 -13.47 11.80
N ILE A 92 -10.43 -13.47 11.35
CA ILE A 92 -10.02 -13.88 10.01
C ILE A 92 -9.01 -15.03 10.09
N PHE A 93 -8.93 -15.80 9.01
CA PHE A 93 -7.86 -16.75 8.79
C PHE A 93 -7.28 -16.59 7.39
N ILE A 94 -6.04 -17.02 7.20
CA ILE A 94 -5.38 -17.02 5.89
C ILE A 94 -5.93 -18.18 5.05
N SER A 95 -6.59 -17.85 3.93
CA SER A 95 -7.15 -18.81 2.97
C SER A 95 -6.19 -19.16 1.83
N GLU A 96 -5.27 -18.25 1.49
CA GLU A 96 -4.18 -18.44 0.53
C GLU A 96 -2.98 -17.61 1.02
N SER A 97 -1.80 -18.21 1.16
CA SER A 97 -0.60 -17.50 1.62
C SER A 97 0.33 -17.14 0.47
N ASP A 98 1.26 -16.21 0.73
CA ASP A 98 2.42 -15.95 -0.13
C ASP A 98 2.09 -15.56 -1.58
N VAL A 99 0.98 -14.84 -1.78
CA VAL A 99 0.55 -14.39 -3.12
C VAL A 99 1.39 -13.19 -3.55
N PRO A 100 2.22 -13.30 -4.60
CA PRO A 100 3.10 -12.22 -5.00
C PRO A 100 2.32 -11.02 -5.54
N PHE A 101 2.81 -9.82 -5.25
CA PHE A 101 2.32 -8.57 -5.83
C PHE A 101 3.47 -7.67 -6.25
N VAL A 102 3.18 -6.83 -7.24
CA VAL A 102 3.94 -5.65 -7.65
C VAL A 102 2.93 -4.53 -7.85
N THR A 103 2.92 -3.57 -6.93
CA THR A 103 2.05 -2.39 -6.97
C THR A 103 2.89 -1.11 -6.95
N ARG A 104 2.30 0.05 -6.69
CA ARG A 104 3.04 1.31 -6.55
C ARG A 104 2.63 2.13 -5.32
N MET A 105 3.57 2.95 -4.86
CA MET A 105 3.37 4.08 -3.96
C MET A 105 3.63 5.39 -4.69
N LEU A 106 2.73 6.35 -4.60
CA LEU A 106 2.94 7.74 -5.02
C LEU A 106 3.14 8.61 -3.78
N ILE A 107 4.36 9.09 -3.56
CA ILE A 107 4.77 9.79 -2.35
C ILE A 107 4.95 11.27 -2.65
N ARG A 108 4.34 12.10 -1.80
CA ARG A 108 4.48 13.56 -1.85
C ARG A 108 4.84 14.06 -0.46
N ARG A 109 6.05 14.61 -0.32
CA ARG A 109 6.66 14.91 0.98
C ARG A 109 7.50 16.17 0.92
N PRO A 110 7.83 16.79 2.08
CA PRO A 110 8.88 17.80 2.13
C PRO A 110 10.18 17.27 1.53
N GLU A 111 10.88 18.12 0.79
CA GLU A 111 12.21 17.80 0.25
C GLU A 111 13.22 17.62 1.38
N ASN A 112 13.18 18.52 2.37
CA ASN A 112 14.05 18.52 3.53
C ASN A 112 13.38 17.80 4.72
N PRO A 113 13.99 16.76 5.30
CA PRO A 113 13.46 16.07 6.48
C PRO A 113 13.15 16.99 7.67
N ALA A 114 13.87 18.10 7.83
CA ALA A 114 13.63 19.04 8.93
C ALA A 114 12.28 19.77 8.85
N ASP A 115 11.66 19.81 7.67
CA ASP A 115 10.35 20.43 7.43
C ASP A 115 9.20 19.40 7.56
N PHE A 116 9.52 18.12 7.77
CA PHE A 116 8.55 17.06 7.98
C PHE A 116 8.06 16.99 9.42
N ASN A 117 6.74 16.86 9.61
CA ASN A 117 6.11 16.90 10.92
C ASN A 117 5.88 15.52 11.57
N GLY A 118 6.51 14.47 11.04
CA GLY A 118 6.34 13.10 11.54
C GLY A 118 5.06 12.40 11.08
N THR A 119 4.14 13.06 10.37
CA THR A 119 2.85 12.48 9.96
C THR A 119 2.80 12.14 8.48
N VAL A 120 2.52 10.87 8.18
CA VAL A 120 2.18 10.37 6.84
C VAL A 120 0.67 10.10 6.75
N TYR A 121 0.04 10.59 5.68
CA TYR A 121 -1.31 10.18 5.29
C TYR A 121 -1.22 9.13 4.19
N ILE A 122 -1.63 7.89 4.47
CA ILE A 122 -1.69 6.84 3.46
C ILE A 122 -3.09 6.81 2.86
N GLU A 123 -3.25 7.21 1.60
CA GLU A 123 -4.50 7.06 0.87
C GLU A 123 -4.54 5.69 0.16
N ILE A 124 -5.58 4.92 0.48
CA ILE A 124 -6.01 3.80 -0.36
C ILE A 124 -6.58 4.43 -1.64
N LEU A 125 -5.80 4.42 -2.73
CA LEU A 125 -6.18 5.07 -3.98
C LEU A 125 -7.53 4.52 -4.45
N ASN A 126 -8.45 5.41 -4.80
CA ASN A 126 -9.80 4.99 -5.15
C ASN A 126 -9.80 4.32 -6.52
N SER A 127 -10.43 3.16 -6.61
CA SER A 127 -10.48 2.34 -7.83
C SER A 127 -11.88 2.20 -8.43
N THR A 128 -12.86 2.98 -7.98
CA THR A 128 -14.27 2.87 -8.42
C THR A 128 -14.42 3.05 -9.93
N ALA A 129 -13.51 3.82 -10.55
CA ALA A 129 -13.48 4.03 -11.98
C ALA A 129 -12.62 2.99 -12.76
N HIS A 130 -12.07 1.98 -12.08
CA HIS A 130 -11.09 0.99 -12.57
C HIS A 130 -9.69 1.53 -12.86
N TRP A 131 -9.39 2.77 -12.49
CA TRP A 131 -8.06 3.37 -12.44
C TRP A 131 -7.93 4.13 -11.13
N ASP A 132 -6.69 4.42 -10.72
CA ASP A 132 -6.44 5.13 -9.47
C ASP A 132 -7.00 6.55 -9.51
N ASP A 133 -7.53 7.02 -8.39
CA ASP A 133 -7.86 8.42 -8.13
C ASP A 133 -7.36 8.77 -6.72
N ASP A 134 -6.87 10.00 -6.53
CA ASP A 134 -6.31 10.53 -5.27
C ASP A 134 -7.14 11.70 -4.70
N PRO A 135 -8.45 11.50 -4.46
CA PRO A 135 -9.33 12.56 -3.99
C PRO A 135 -8.86 13.18 -2.67
N ILE A 136 -8.28 12.43 -1.73
CA ILE A 136 -7.82 12.99 -0.46
C ILE A 136 -6.68 13.97 -0.69
N TRP A 137 -5.68 13.63 -1.52
CA TRP A 137 -4.66 14.59 -1.93
C TRP A 137 -5.27 15.80 -2.63
N ARG A 138 -6.04 15.59 -3.70
CA ARG A 138 -6.52 16.67 -4.56
C ARG A 138 -7.37 17.70 -3.82
N MET A 139 -8.08 17.28 -2.77
CA MET A 139 -8.89 18.17 -1.93
C MET A 139 -8.13 18.77 -0.75
N SER A 140 -7.04 18.13 -0.29
CA SER A 140 -6.44 18.44 1.02
C SER A 140 -4.97 18.86 0.96
N TYR A 141 -4.31 18.79 -0.19
CA TYR A 141 -2.87 19.06 -0.32
C TYR A 141 -2.41 20.39 0.28
N PRO A 142 -3.17 21.52 0.21
CA PRO A 142 -2.70 22.76 0.83
C PRO A 142 -2.57 22.64 2.35
N SER A 143 -3.38 21.78 2.98
CA SER A 143 -3.29 21.49 4.41
C SER A 143 -2.11 20.59 4.75
N PHE A 144 -1.85 19.56 3.92
CA PHE A 144 -0.69 18.68 4.10
C PHE A 144 0.62 19.46 3.97
N VAL A 145 0.74 20.26 2.91
CA VAL A 145 1.87 21.16 2.65
C VAL A 145 2.08 22.14 3.80
N LYS A 146 1.02 22.85 4.22
CA LYS A 146 1.11 23.81 5.32
C LYS A 146 1.54 23.16 6.64
N ALA A 147 1.15 21.91 6.86
CA ALA A 147 1.49 21.18 8.07
C ALA A 147 2.91 20.57 8.05
N GLY A 148 3.52 20.40 6.87
CA GLY A 148 4.75 19.62 6.73
C GLY A 148 4.50 18.11 6.75
N SER A 149 3.29 17.65 6.42
CA SER A 149 2.96 16.22 6.37
C SER A 149 3.29 15.61 5.02
N ALA A 150 3.58 14.31 5.01
CA ALA A 150 3.72 13.53 3.78
C ALA A 150 2.38 12.86 3.42
N TYR A 151 2.18 12.66 2.13
CA TYR A 151 1.08 11.92 1.54
C TYR A 151 1.65 10.71 0.79
N VAL A 152 1.02 9.55 0.92
CA VAL A 152 1.37 8.34 0.19
C VAL A 152 0.10 7.72 -0.37
N GLY A 153 -0.07 7.74 -1.69
CA GLY A 153 -1.13 7.01 -2.37
C GLY A 153 -0.67 5.60 -2.73
N ILE A 154 -1.40 4.57 -2.31
CA ILE A 154 -1.08 3.17 -2.66
C ILE A 154 -2.12 2.62 -3.62
N THR A 155 -1.67 2.14 -4.78
CA THR A 155 -2.54 1.41 -5.74
C THR A 155 -2.97 0.10 -5.08
N SER A 156 -4.28 -0.06 -4.93
CA SER A 156 -4.83 -0.97 -3.92
C SER A 156 -5.62 -2.15 -4.49
N ASP A 157 -5.76 -2.29 -5.81
CA ASP A 157 -6.52 -3.42 -6.36
C ASP A 157 -6.08 -3.91 -7.75
N PRO A 158 -6.52 -5.12 -8.16
CA PRO A 158 -6.22 -5.66 -9.48
C PRO A 158 -6.74 -4.82 -10.65
N LEU A 159 -7.85 -4.08 -10.50
CA LEU A 159 -8.46 -3.33 -11.61
C LEU A 159 -7.54 -2.18 -12.04
N THR A 160 -7.07 -1.41 -11.06
CA THR A 160 -6.16 -0.28 -11.22
C THR A 160 -4.78 -0.73 -11.70
N VAL A 161 -4.23 -1.81 -11.14
CA VAL A 161 -2.99 -2.44 -11.63
C VAL A 161 -3.13 -2.84 -13.11
N ASN A 162 -4.22 -3.50 -13.48
CA ASN A 162 -4.48 -3.88 -14.87
C ASN A 162 -4.63 -2.68 -15.79
N PHE A 163 -5.29 -1.63 -15.34
CA PHE A 163 -5.41 -0.38 -16.10
C PHE A 163 -4.04 0.24 -16.37
N LEU A 164 -3.23 0.44 -15.32
CA LEU A 164 -1.91 1.07 -15.43
C LEU A 164 -1.00 0.25 -16.34
N ARG A 165 -0.97 -1.08 -16.20
CA ARG A 165 -0.14 -1.95 -17.02
C ARG A 165 -0.58 -2.00 -18.49
N ASN A 166 -1.88 -2.17 -18.74
CA ASN A 166 -2.36 -2.55 -20.07
C ASN A 166 -2.87 -1.35 -20.90
N HIS A 167 -3.38 -0.31 -20.24
CA HIS A 167 -4.14 0.76 -20.88
C HIS A 167 -3.49 2.15 -20.77
N TRP A 168 -2.67 2.40 -19.73
CA TRP A 168 -1.96 3.68 -19.62
C TRP A 168 -1.07 3.92 -20.85
N GLY A 169 -1.16 5.13 -21.42
CA GLY A 169 -0.48 5.49 -22.67
C GLY A 169 -1.04 4.83 -23.93
N GLY A 170 -2.14 4.08 -23.83
CA GLY A 170 -2.95 3.67 -24.99
C GLY A 170 -3.82 4.83 -25.51
N PRO A 171 -4.42 4.69 -26.70
CA PRO A 171 -5.19 5.77 -27.32
C PRO A 171 -6.53 6.03 -26.64
N GLU A 172 -7.11 5.04 -25.96
CA GLU A 172 -8.48 5.10 -25.45
C GLU A 172 -8.63 4.37 -24.11
N VAL A 173 -9.52 4.88 -23.27
CA VAL A 173 -9.99 4.22 -22.05
C VAL A 173 -11.47 3.90 -22.14
N PHE A 174 -11.81 2.67 -21.76
CA PHE A 174 -13.17 2.18 -21.70
C PHE A 174 -13.60 2.00 -20.25
N PHE A 175 -14.79 2.48 -19.93
CA PHE A 175 -15.45 2.23 -18.65
C PHE A 175 -16.84 1.68 -18.92
N ALA A 176 -17.18 0.54 -18.30
CA ALA A 176 -18.45 -0.16 -18.51
C ALA A 176 -18.77 -0.40 -20.01
N GLY A 177 -17.76 -0.76 -20.81
CA GLY A 177 -17.91 -1.03 -22.24
C GLY A 177 -18.10 0.20 -23.13
N GLN A 178 -18.03 1.41 -22.58
CA GLN A 178 -18.13 2.66 -23.33
C GLN A 178 -16.78 3.39 -23.36
N ARG A 179 -16.40 3.87 -24.55
CA ARG A 179 -15.25 4.78 -24.70
C ARG A 179 -15.54 6.04 -23.91
N ARG A 180 -14.69 6.35 -22.92
CA ARG A 180 -14.87 7.56 -22.11
C ARG A 180 -13.93 8.68 -22.49
N TYR A 181 -12.65 8.38 -22.74
CA TYR A 181 -11.63 9.41 -22.92
C TYR A 181 -10.63 9.00 -24.02
N GLU A 182 -10.20 10.01 -24.77
CA GLU A 182 -8.93 9.97 -25.50
C GLU A 182 -7.81 10.25 -24.51
N LEU A 183 -6.80 9.39 -24.47
CA LEU A 183 -5.62 9.66 -23.67
C LEU A 183 -4.53 10.28 -24.52
N ALA A 184 -3.81 11.22 -23.93
CA ALA A 184 -2.52 11.62 -24.46
C ALA A 184 -1.58 10.39 -24.47
N PRO A 185 -0.75 10.22 -25.50
CA PRO A 185 0.27 9.19 -25.48
C PRO A 185 1.19 9.32 -24.27
N ARG A 186 1.63 8.17 -23.73
CA ARG A 186 2.50 8.07 -22.56
C ARG A 186 3.45 6.89 -22.71
N ASN A 187 4.53 6.89 -21.94
CA ASN A 187 5.42 5.74 -21.86
C ASN A 187 4.70 4.52 -21.30
N ARG A 188 4.44 3.54 -22.19
CA ARG A 188 3.75 2.28 -21.86
C ARG A 188 4.60 1.33 -21.01
N ASP A 189 5.91 1.54 -20.95
CA ASP A 189 6.81 0.68 -20.18
C ASP A 189 6.84 1.02 -18.68
N ARG A 190 6.36 2.21 -18.27
CA ARG A 190 6.44 2.67 -16.87
C ARG A 190 5.84 1.68 -15.87
N TYR A 191 4.70 1.07 -16.22
CA TYR A 191 3.93 0.17 -15.36
C TYR A 191 3.89 -1.29 -15.84
N LYS A 192 4.76 -1.67 -16.78
CA LYS A 192 4.71 -3.00 -17.41
C LYS A 192 4.89 -4.15 -16.41
N ASN A 193 5.55 -3.89 -15.28
CA ASN A 193 5.87 -4.89 -14.26
C ASN A 193 4.79 -5.01 -13.18
N LEU A 194 3.81 -4.10 -13.12
CA LEU A 194 2.77 -4.17 -12.07
C LEU A 194 1.96 -5.47 -12.20
N SER A 195 1.69 -6.13 -11.08
CA SER A 195 0.95 -7.39 -11.03
C SER A 195 0.28 -7.55 -9.67
N MET A 196 -1.04 -7.74 -9.68
CA MET A 196 -1.84 -7.99 -8.48
C MET A 196 -3.10 -8.72 -8.95
N ASP A 197 -3.31 -9.92 -8.43
CA ASP A 197 -4.29 -10.85 -9.01
C ASP A 197 -5.49 -11.10 -8.09
N ARG A 198 -5.43 -10.64 -6.83
CA ARG A 198 -6.48 -10.81 -5.84
C ARG A 198 -6.78 -9.50 -5.14
N PHE A 199 -8.06 -9.19 -4.95
CA PHE A 199 -8.47 -8.05 -4.14
C PHE A 199 -8.01 -8.17 -2.67
N GLY A 200 -7.88 -9.40 -2.14
CA GLY A 200 -7.49 -9.65 -0.75
C GLY A 200 -6.06 -9.22 -0.40
N GLN A 201 -5.16 -9.12 -1.39
CA GLN A 201 -3.77 -8.69 -1.17
C GLN A 201 -3.67 -7.27 -0.62
N VAL A 202 -4.71 -6.45 -0.80
CA VAL A 202 -4.73 -5.05 -0.36
C VAL A 202 -4.43 -4.89 1.13
N TRP A 203 -4.83 -5.83 1.98
CA TRP A 203 -4.66 -5.70 3.42
C TRP A 203 -3.19 -5.75 3.82
N ASP A 204 -2.43 -6.69 3.26
CA ASP A 204 -1.00 -6.79 3.57
C ASP A 204 -0.20 -5.75 2.80
N ILE A 205 -0.60 -5.38 1.57
CA ILE A 205 -0.03 -4.23 0.84
C ILE A 205 -0.07 -2.94 1.69
N LEU A 206 -1.21 -2.67 2.34
CA LEU A 206 -1.37 -1.49 3.19
C LEU A 206 -0.58 -1.60 4.49
N SER A 207 -0.63 -2.77 5.15
CA SER A 207 0.03 -3.02 6.44
C SER A 207 1.55 -3.00 6.29
N GLN A 208 2.07 -3.76 5.33
CA GLN A 208 3.49 -3.84 5.06
C GLN A 208 4.02 -2.52 4.49
N GLY A 209 3.24 -1.81 3.67
CA GLY A 209 3.60 -0.47 3.19
C GLY A 209 3.72 0.53 4.34
N ALA A 210 2.78 0.51 5.28
CA ALA A 210 2.85 1.35 6.48
C ALA A 210 4.03 0.97 7.40
N ALA A 211 4.26 -0.32 7.61
CA ALA A 211 5.38 -0.82 8.40
C ALA A 211 6.73 -0.46 7.76
N LEU A 212 6.85 -0.58 6.43
CA LEU A 212 8.04 -0.17 5.69
C LEU A 212 8.35 1.31 5.89
N LEU A 213 7.35 2.19 5.83
CA LEU A 213 7.54 3.63 6.02
C LEU A 213 8.03 3.99 7.44
N LYS A 214 7.76 3.15 8.44
CA LYS A 214 8.26 3.29 9.81
C LYS A 214 9.63 2.62 10.05
N ALA A 215 10.11 1.79 9.14
CA ALA A 215 11.36 1.04 9.31
C ALA A 215 12.57 1.92 8.99
N ASP A 216 13.06 2.69 9.97
CA ASP A 216 14.18 3.63 9.83
C ASP A 216 15.56 2.98 9.65
N ASP A 217 15.65 1.65 9.70
CA ASP A 217 16.86 0.86 9.42
C ASP A 217 16.78 0.08 8.10
N ASN A 218 15.65 0.18 7.37
CA ASN A 218 15.44 -0.55 6.12
C ASN A 218 15.78 0.33 4.90
N PRO A 219 16.78 -0.04 4.08
CA PRO A 219 17.16 0.73 2.88
C PRO A 219 16.07 0.76 1.80
N GLU A 220 15.09 -0.15 1.86
CA GLU A 220 13.93 -0.17 0.97
C GLU A 220 12.88 0.88 1.36
N ASN A 221 13.02 1.55 2.52
CA ASN A 221 12.06 2.55 2.99
C ASN A 221 12.20 3.86 2.17
N PRO A 222 11.17 4.27 1.41
CA PRO A 222 11.21 5.51 0.64
C PRO A 222 11.28 6.79 1.48
N MET A 223 10.94 6.69 2.77
CA MET A 223 10.98 7.77 3.76
C MET A 223 12.16 7.60 4.73
N LEU A 224 13.18 6.82 4.37
CA LEU A 224 14.34 6.59 5.24
C LEU A 224 14.96 7.92 5.71
N GLY A 225 15.11 8.09 7.02
CA GLY A 225 15.69 9.28 7.63
C GLY A 225 14.71 10.45 7.83
N PHE A 226 13.43 10.29 7.47
CA PHE A 226 12.39 11.27 7.80
C PHE A 226 11.83 11.10 9.21
N GLY A 227 11.97 9.92 9.85
CA GLY A 227 11.45 9.67 11.19
C GLY A 227 9.92 9.70 11.23
N VAL A 228 9.29 8.73 10.57
CA VAL A 228 7.82 8.63 10.52
C VAL A 228 7.26 8.25 11.88
N GLU A 229 6.62 9.20 12.57
CA GLU A 229 6.03 9.00 13.91
C GLU A 229 4.60 8.45 13.84
N ARG A 230 3.81 8.94 12.89
CA ARG A 230 2.38 8.62 12.77
C ARG A 230 1.98 8.37 11.33
N ILE A 231 1.18 7.33 11.16
CA ILE A 231 0.49 7.03 9.91
C ILE A 231 -1.01 7.17 10.13
N ILE A 232 -1.69 7.90 9.24
CA ILE A 232 -3.14 8.04 9.21
C ILE A 232 -3.62 7.48 7.88
N GLN A 233 -4.32 6.35 7.91
CA GLN A 233 -4.94 5.79 6.72
C GLN A 233 -6.17 6.61 6.32
N THR A 234 -6.27 6.98 5.05
CA THR A 234 -7.36 7.74 4.44
C THR A 234 -7.94 7.00 3.24
N GLY A 235 -9.19 7.33 2.89
CA GLY A 235 -9.89 6.74 1.76
C GLY A 235 -11.14 7.53 1.44
N TYR A 236 -11.67 7.34 0.24
CA TYR A 236 -12.82 8.06 -0.28
C TYR A 236 -13.75 7.09 -1.02
N SER A 237 -15.06 7.21 -0.81
CA SER A 237 -16.05 6.33 -1.45
C SER A 237 -15.76 4.84 -1.16
N GLN A 238 -15.58 4.00 -2.18
CA GLN A 238 -15.27 2.58 -2.03
C GLN A 238 -14.04 2.31 -1.14
N SER A 239 -12.98 3.11 -1.27
CA SER A 239 -11.77 2.91 -0.45
C SER A 239 -11.99 3.26 1.02
N ALA A 240 -13.00 4.09 1.36
CA ALA A 240 -13.44 4.24 2.75
C ALA A 240 -14.13 2.97 3.29
N GLY A 241 -14.76 2.17 2.42
CA GLY A 241 -15.22 0.83 2.76
C GLY A 241 -14.07 -0.10 3.15
N PHE A 242 -12.93 0.01 2.46
CA PHE A 242 -11.72 -0.77 2.78
C PHE A 242 -11.15 -0.36 4.13
N GLN A 243 -11.13 0.94 4.45
CA GLN A 243 -10.72 1.41 5.78
C GLN A 243 -11.56 0.80 6.90
N LYS A 244 -12.88 0.69 6.70
CA LYS A 244 -13.77 0.05 7.68
C LYS A 244 -13.37 -1.41 7.88
N THR A 245 -13.17 -2.18 6.82
CA THR A 245 -12.73 -3.57 6.93
C THR A 245 -11.38 -3.68 7.63
N TYR A 246 -10.41 -2.86 7.21
CA TYR A 246 -9.08 -2.82 7.79
C TYR A 246 -9.12 -2.56 9.31
N ALA A 247 -9.85 -1.53 9.73
CA ALA A 247 -9.96 -1.16 11.15
C ALA A 247 -10.61 -2.24 12.02
N ASN A 248 -11.54 -3.03 11.46
CA ASN A 248 -12.23 -4.08 12.21
C ASN A 248 -11.47 -5.40 12.23
N SER A 249 -10.86 -5.79 11.11
CA SER A 249 -10.38 -7.16 10.91
C SER A 249 -8.86 -7.28 10.81
N MET A 250 -8.15 -6.22 10.40
CA MET A 250 -6.70 -6.27 10.14
C MET A 250 -5.91 -5.53 11.22
N HIS A 251 -6.39 -4.38 11.69
CA HIS A 251 -5.60 -3.48 12.52
C HIS A 251 -5.05 -4.11 13.81
N SER A 252 -5.83 -4.95 14.51
CA SER A 252 -5.35 -5.62 15.73
C SER A 252 -4.23 -6.61 15.44
N ARG A 253 -4.33 -7.36 14.33
CA ARG A 253 -3.26 -8.24 13.85
C ARG A 253 -2.01 -7.42 13.54
N ASP A 254 -2.16 -6.30 12.83
CA ASP A 254 -1.02 -5.50 12.39
C ASP A 254 -0.26 -4.83 13.54
N VAL A 255 -0.96 -4.43 14.60
CA VAL A 255 -0.32 -3.94 15.83
C VAL A 255 0.48 -5.04 16.51
N GLU A 256 0.00 -6.28 16.50
CA GLU A 256 0.75 -7.43 17.03
C GLU A 256 1.96 -7.79 16.17
N GLU A 257 1.84 -7.67 14.84
CA GLU A 257 2.86 -8.07 13.88
C GLU A 257 3.97 -7.03 13.69
N TYR A 258 3.61 -5.73 13.60
CA TYR A 258 4.53 -4.66 13.22
C TYR A 258 4.76 -3.59 14.31
N GLY A 259 3.96 -3.57 15.38
CA GLY A 259 4.01 -2.54 16.43
C GLY A 259 3.41 -1.18 16.02
#